data_AF-A0A142Y3J5-F1
#
_entry.id   AF-A0A142Y3J5-F1
#
_cell.length_a   1.000
_cell.length_b   1.000
_cell.length_c   1.000
_cell.angle_alpha   90.00
_cell.angle_beta   90.00
_cell.angle_gamma   90.00
#
_symmetry.space_group_name_H-M   'P 1'
#
loop_
_entity.id
_entity.type
_entity.pdbx_description
1 polymer ?
#
loop_
_entity_poly.entity_id
_entity_poly.type
_entity_poly.pdbx_seq_one_letter_code
_entity_poly.pdbx_strand_id
1 'polypeptide(L)'
;MGRTQTIDSIALILSKIQFRDWEFSVGPSGESYLMQVCFTAIDSKTSVPAKQSGRKWYISRFATKSEIVQTALKAVLTALEHEAREDFKYRGETIFAPHFDVDSMVEGCFDIDVRIPPGAIF
;
A
#
# COMPACT_ATOMS: atom_id res chain seq x y z
N MET A 1 -11.32 -21.47 -24.52
CA MET A 1 -10.87 -20.07 -24.75
C MET A 1 -10.85 -19.37 -23.41
N GLY A 2 -9.68 -18.91 -22.95
CA GLY A 2 -9.57 -18.15 -21.70
C GLY A 2 -10.26 -16.79 -21.86
N ARG A 3 -11.17 -16.44 -20.94
CA ARG A 3 -11.78 -15.10 -20.93
C ARG A 3 -10.70 -14.08 -20.54
N THR A 4 -10.49 -13.09 -21.40
CA THR A 4 -9.73 -11.88 -21.05
C THR A 4 -10.62 -10.91 -20.30
N GLN A 5 -10.07 -10.24 -19.30
CA GLN A 5 -10.69 -9.11 -18.63
C GLN A 5 -10.66 -7.88 -19.51
N THR A 6 -11.71 -7.08 -19.42
CA THR A 6 -11.79 -5.68 -19.87
C THR A 6 -11.73 -4.74 -18.67
N ILE A 7 -11.49 -3.45 -18.89
CA ILE A 7 -11.53 -2.44 -17.82
C ILE A 7 -12.88 -2.44 -17.09
N ASP A 8 -13.99 -2.53 -17.84
CA ASP A 8 -15.34 -2.57 -17.27
C ASP A 8 -15.58 -3.81 -16.42
N SER A 9 -15.07 -4.96 -16.86
CA SER A 9 -15.19 -6.20 -16.09
C SER A 9 -14.41 -6.14 -14.77
N ILE A 10 -13.24 -5.50 -14.76
CA ILE A 10 -12.43 -5.29 -13.55
C ILE A 10 -13.12 -4.29 -12.65
N ALA A 11 -13.58 -3.16 -13.18
CA ALA A 11 -14.33 -2.15 -12.42
C ALA A 11 -15.57 -2.75 -11.76
N LEU A 12 -16.30 -3.63 -12.47
CA LEU A 12 -17.46 -4.34 -11.93
C LEU A 12 -17.10 -5.36 -10.83
N ILE A 13 -15.91 -5.96 -10.88
CA ILE A 13 -15.43 -6.83 -9.81
C ILE A 13 -15.05 -5.99 -8.59
N LEU A 14 -14.31 -4.91 -8.80
CA LEU A 14 -13.84 -4.01 -7.74
C LEU A 14 -15.01 -3.32 -7.03
N SER A 15 -16.08 -2.94 -7.74
CA SER A 15 -17.26 -2.31 -7.14
C SER A 15 -18.06 -3.21 -6.20
N LYS A 16 -17.76 -4.52 -6.18
CA LYS A 16 -18.37 -5.50 -5.26
C LYS A 16 -17.54 -5.72 -4.00
N ILE A 17 -16.35 -5.14 -3.93
CA ILE A 17 -15.48 -5.24 -2.76
C ILE A 17 -15.88 -4.14 -1.80
N GLN A 18 -16.07 -4.50 -0.53
CA GLN A 18 -16.36 -3.56 0.54
C GLN A 18 -15.27 -3.64 1.60
N PHE A 19 -14.67 -2.49 1.90
CA PHE A 19 -13.77 -2.33 3.03
C PHE A 19 -13.84 -0.87 3.49
N ARG A 20 -14.51 -0.61 4.63
CA ARG A 20 -14.76 0.75 5.13
C ARG A 20 -15.42 1.62 4.04
N ASP A 21 -15.07 2.89 3.99
CA ASP A 21 -15.43 3.87 2.96
C ASP A 21 -14.40 3.95 1.82
N TRP A 22 -13.54 2.93 1.67
CA TRP A 22 -12.48 2.93 0.67
C TRP A 22 -13.01 2.49 -0.70
N GLU A 23 -12.51 3.15 -1.73
CA GLU A 23 -12.88 2.93 -3.12
C GLU A 23 -11.70 2.35 -3.90
N PHE A 24 -11.98 1.76 -5.06
CA PHE A 24 -10.95 1.31 -5.98
C PHE A 24 -11.11 2.01 -7.33
N SER A 25 -10.00 2.44 -7.90
CA SER A 25 -9.92 2.94 -9.27
C SER A 25 -9.11 1.97 -10.12
N VAL A 26 -9.45 1.89 -11.41
CA VAL A 26 -8.69 1.10 -12.39
C VAL A 26 -8.53 1.92 -13.68
N GLY A 27 -7.33 1.88 -14.25
CA GLY A 27 -7.01 2.56 -15.51
C GLY A 27 -6.23 1.65 -16.46
N PRO A 28 -6.20 1.98 -17.76
CA PRO A 28 -5.42 1.22 -18.75
C PRO A 28 -3.91 1.43 -18.55
N SER A 29 -3.13 0.40 -18.88
CA SER A 29 -1.66 0.43 -18.91
C SER A 29 -1.15 -0.52 -19.98
N GLY A 30 -0.92 -0.01 -21.19
CA GLY A 30 -0.62 -0.84 -22.36
C GLY A 30 -1.77 -1.82 -22.63
N GLU A 31 -1.45 -3.11 -22.74
CA GLU A 31 -2.46 -4.18 -22.88
C GLU A 31 -3.05 -4.67 -21.55
N SER A 32 -2.75 -4.01 -20.44
CA SER A 32 -3.12 -4.43 -19.08
C SER A 32 -3.71 -3.27 -18.30
N TYR A 33 -3.85 -3.42 -16.99
CA TYR A 33 -4.52 -2.44 -16.15
C TYR A 33 -3.70 -2.13 -14.89
N LEU A 34 -3.88 -0.92 -14.37
CA LEU A 34 -3.38 -0.50 -13.06
C LEU A 34 -4.56 -0.18 -12.16
N MET A 35 -4.59 -0.80 -10.98
CA MET A 35 -5.59 -0.57 -9.95
C MET A 35 -4.97 0.18 -8.76
N GLN A 36 -5.73 1.08 -8.16
CA GLN A 36 -5.36 1.76 -6.91
C GLN A 36 -6.53 1.73 -5.94
N VAL A 37 -6.21 1.63 -4.65
CA VAL A 37 -7.15 1.93 -3.58
C VAL A 37 -7.12 3.43 -3.30
N CYS A 38 -8.30 4.02 -3.06
CA CYS A 38 -8.51 5.44 -2.80
C CYS A 38 -9.32 5.58 -1.52
N PHE A 39 -8.95 6.51 -0.65
CA PHE A 39 -9.61 6.70 0.63
C PHE A 39 -9.44 8.11 1.16
N THR A 40 -10.21 8.48 2.18
CA THR A 40 -10.02 9.73 2.90
C THR A 40 -9.26 9.44 4.20
N ALA A 41 -8.18 10.18 4.42
CA ALA A 41 -7.40 10.13 5.64
C ALA A 41 -6.97 11.54 6.06
N ILE A 42 -6.56 11.69 7.31
CA ILE A 42 -5.96 12.94 7.78
C ILE A 42 -4.57 13.04 7.17
N ASP A 43 -4.32 14.09 6.41
CA ASP A 43 -3.00 14.31 5.82
C ASP A 43 -1.98 14.61 6.93
N SER A 44 -0.91 13.81 6.99
CA SER A 44 0.11 13.87 8.03
C SER A 44 0.90 15.19 8.07
N LYS A 45 0.86 15.98 6.99
CA LYS A 45 1.54 17.30 6.89
C LYS A 45 0.62 18.46 7.21
N THR A 46 -0.63 18.40 6.75
CA THR A 46 -1.59 19.51 6.85
C THR A 46 -2.60 19.34 7.97
N SER A 47 -2.75 18.12 8.52
CA SER A 47 -3.74 17.76 9.54
C SER A 47 -5.21 17.96 9.11
N VAL A 48 -5.48 17.96 7.80
CA VAL A 48 -6.82 18.11 7.23
C VAL A 48 -7.22 16.81 6.50
N PRO A 49 -8.49 16.39 6.55
CA PRO A 49 -8.97 15.27 5.73
C PRO A 49 -8.72 15.53 4.23
N ALA A 50 -8.01 14.61 3.57
CA ALA A 50 -7.72 14.69 2.15
C ALA A 50 -7.95 13.33 1.48
N LYS A 51 -8.23 13.35 0.17
CA LYS A 51 -8.32 12.14 -0.65
C LYS A 51 -6.90 11.62 -0.90
N GLN A 52 -6.61 10.43 -0.42
CA GLN A 52 -5.35 9.72 -0.59
C GLN A 52 -5.52 8.57 -1.58
N SER A 53 -4.42 8.18 -2.20
CA SER A 53 -4.36 7.03 -3.10
C SER A 53 -3.17 6.16 -2.77
N GLY A 54 -3.40 4.85 -2.67
CA GLY A 54 -2.33 3.88 -2.46
C GLY A 54 -1.48 3.65 -3.72
N ARG A 55 -0.49 2.77 -3.61
CA ARG A 55 0.35 2.35 -4.76
C ARG A 55 -0.49 1.77 -5.90
N LYS A 56 0.02 1.88 -7.13
CA LYS A 56 -0.55 1.24 -8.33
C LYS A 56 -0.21 -0.24 -8.36
N TRP A 57 -1.21 -1.07 -8.64
CA TRP A 57 -1.09 -2.52 -8.73
C TRP A 57 -1.41 -2.98 -10.15
N TYR A 58 -0.46 -3.70 -10.75
CA TYR A 58 -0.65 -4.29 -12.06
C TYR A 58 -1.69 -5.42 -12.05
N ILE A 59 -2.60 -5.39 -13.02
CA ILE A 59 -3.57 -6.43 -13.28
C ILE A 59 -3.43 -6.87 -14.73
N SER A 60 -3.05 -8.13 -14.93
CA SER A 60 -3.01 -8.75 -16.26
C SER A 60 -4.40 -8.81 -16.88
N ARG A 61 -4.51 -8.60 -18.20
CA ARG A 61 -5.76 -8.85 -18.95
C ARG A 61 -6.22 -10.32 -18.89
N PHE A 62 -5.36 -11.24 -18.47
CA PHE A 62 -5.70 -12.66 -18.29
C PHE A 62 -6.00 -13.02 -16.84
N ALA A 63 -5.99 -12.04 -15.93
CA ALA A 63 -6.24 -12.28 -14.50
C ALA A 63 -7.62 -12.88 -14.27
N THR A 64 -7.67 -13.90 -13.44
CA THR A 64 -8.91 -14.44 -12.87
C THR A 64 -9.53 -13.43 -11.91
N LYS A 65 -10.82 -13.62 -11.62
CA LYS A 65 -11.50 -12.83 -10.58
C LYS A 65 -10.80 -12.97 -9.21
N SER A 66 -10.33 -14.16 -8.87
CA SER A 66 -9.66 -14.43 -7.60
C SER A 66 -8.34 -13.67 -7.48
N GLU A 67 -7.58 -13.55 -8.57
CA GLU A 67 -6.36 -12.73 -8.60
C GLU A 67 -6.70 -11.24 -8.43
N ILE A 68 -7.74 -10.73 -9.10
CA ILE A 68 -8.16 -9.32 -8.95
C ILE A 68 -8.55 -9.01 -7.50
N VAL A 69 -9.37 -9.86 -6.87
CA VAL A 69 -9.83 -9.66 -5.48
C VAL A 69 -8.66 -9.76 -4.49
N GLN A 70 -7.75 -10.71 -4.66
CA GLN A 70 -6.57 -10.82 -3.80
C GLN A 70 -5.60 -9.65 -3.96
N THR A 71 -5.42 -9.15 -5.19
CA THR A 71 -4.63 -7.93 -5.43
C THR A 71 -5.28 -6.70 -4.78
N ALA A 72 -6.61 -6.58 -4.82
CA ALA A 72 -7.34 -5.52 -4.13
C ALA A 72 -7.15 -5.60 -2.60
N LEU A 73 -7.23 -6.80 -2.01
CA LEU A 73 -6.93 -7.00 -0.59
C LEU A 73 -5.49 -6.60 -0.27
N LYS A 74 -4.52 -6.97 -1.11
CA LYS A 74 -3.12 -6.58 -0.91
C LYS A 74 -2.94 -5.06 -0.97
N ALA A 75 -3.63 -4.38 -1.90
CA ALA A 75 -3.64 -2.92 -1.97
C ALA A 75 -4.13 -2.27 -0.68
N VAL A 76 -5.24 -2.78 -0.12
CA VAL A 76 -5.79 -2.34 1.17
C VAL A 76 -4.79 -2.54 2.29
N LEU A 77 -4.23 -3.75 2.44
CA LEU A 77 -3.29 -4.07 3.51
C LEU A 77 -2.02 -3.19 3.42
N THR A 78 -1.53 -2.93 2.22
CA THR A 78 -0.39 -2.03 2.01
C THR A 78 -0.71 -0.59 2.37
N ALA A 79 -1.92 -0.10 2.06
CA ALA A 79 -2.32 1.24 2.46
C ALA A 79 -2.54 1.36 3.98
N LEU A 80 -3.12 0.35 4.63
CA LEU A 80 -3.23 0.32 6.10
C LEU A 80 -1.86 0.31 6.80
N GLU A 81 -0.92 -0.47 6.28
CA GLU A 81 0.44 -0.49 6.80
C GLU A 81 1.14 0.86 6.59
N HIS A 82 0.92 1.52 5.44
CA HIS A 82 1.42 2.88 5.19
C HIS A 82 0.92 3.87 6.23
N GLU A 83 -0.40 3.94 6.47
CA GLU A 83 -0.98 4.82 7.49
C GLU A 83 -0.42 4.50 8.88
N ALA A 84 -0.32 3.21 9.23
CA ALA A 84 0.24 2.79 10.50
C ALA A 84 1.69 3.25 10.69
N ARG A 85 2.51 3.24 9.63
CA ARG A 85 3.88 3.74 9.67
C ARG A 85 3.95 5.26 9.86
N GLU A 86 3.04 6.01 9.24
CA GLU A 86 3.01 7.47 9.35
C GLU A 86 2.57 7.93 10.74
N ASP A 87 1.62 7.20 11.35
CA ASP A 87 1.10 7.49 12.68
C ASP A 87 1.98 6.97 13.82
N PHE A 88 2.92 6.04 13.54
CA PHE A 88 3.78 5.46 14.56
C PHE A 88 4.92 6.40 14.95
N LYS A 89 4.82 6.98 16.15
CA LYS A 89 5.78 7.98 16.66
C LYS A 89 6.65 7.44 17.79
N TYR A 90 7.95 7.72 17.72
CA TYR A 90 8.91 7.54 18.80
C TYR A 90 9.54 8.88 19.16
N ARG A 91 9.48 9.26 20.44
CA ARG A 91 9.92 10.58 20.93
C ARG A 91 9.24 11.77 20.20
N GLY A 92 7.98 11.58 19.80
CA GLY A 92 7.20 12.59 19.09
C GLY A 92 7.42 12.61 17.57
N GLU A 93 8.42 11.89 17.06
CA GLU A 93 8.77 11.85 15.65
C GLU A 93 8.30 10.56 14.97
N THR A 94 7.81 10.65 13.74
CA THR A 94 7.44 9.49 12.93
C THR A 94 8.72 8.82 12.42
N ILE A 95 9.07 7.64 12.94
CA ILE A 95 10.36 6.99 12.61
C ILE A 95 10.29 5.95 11.48
N PHE A 96 9.08 5.58 11.06
CA PHE A 96 8.89 4.57 10.01
C PHE A 96 8.29 5.14 8.72
N ALA A 97 8.28 6.48 8.57
CA ALA A 97 7.64 7.11 7.43
C ALA A 97 8.15 6.52 6.09
N PRO A 98 7.26 6.09 5.19
CA PRO A 98 7.64 5.51 3.90
C PRO A 98 8.18 6.54 2.90
N HIS A 99 8.17 7.82 3.30
CA HIS A 99 8.60 8.97 2.51
C HIS A 99 9.98 9.50 2.88
N PHE A 100 10.66 8.84 3.82
CA PHE A 100 12.06 9.16 4.10
C PHE A 100 12.93 8.97 2.87
N ASP A 101 13.84 9.92 2.69
CA ASP A 101 14.87 9.82 1.69
C ASP A 101 15.72 8.58 1.97
N VAL A 102 15.81 7.70 0.98
CA VAL A 102 16.46 6.40 1.15
C VAL A 102 17.96 6.57 1.38
N ASP A 103 18.58 7.57 0.76
CA ASP A 103 20.00 7.86 0.95
C ASP A 103 20.28 8.37 2.37
N SER A 104 19.40 9.21 2.92
CA SER A 104 19.46 9.64 4.33
C SER A 104 19.32 8.46 5.31
N MET A 105 18.50 7.45 4.99
CA MET A 105 18.35 6.27 5.85
C MET A 105 19.61 5.40 5.90
N VAL A 106 20.45 5.40 4.85
CA VAL A 106 21.69 4.61 4.81
C VAL A 106 22.65 5.01 5.93
N GLU A 107 22.63 6.27 6.35
CA GLU A 107 23.49 6.78 7.43
C GLU A 107 23.26 6.02 8.75
N GLY A 108 22.01 5.66 9.06
CA GLY A 108 21.65 4.92 10.28
C GLY A 108 21.92 3.41 10.22
N CYS A 109 22.21 2.84 9.05
CA CYS A 109 22.43 1.40 8.89
C CYS A 109 23.72 0.90 9.56
N PHE A 110 24.64 1.80 9.93
CA PHE A 110 25.92 1.46 10.56
C PHE A 110 25.83 1.32 12.09
N ASP A 111 24.78 1.87 12.72
CA ASP A 111 24.56 1.83 14.17
C ASP A 111 23.50 0.79 14.52
N ILE A 112 23.88 -0.49 14.51
CA ILE A 112 22.95 -1.62 14.67
C ILE A 112 22.65 -1.88 16.15
N ASP A 113 21.39 -1.73 16.54
CA ASP A 113 20.88 -2.16 17.84
C ASP A 113 20.61 -3.68 17.82
N VAL A 114 21.51 -4.45 18.42
CA VAL A 114 21.40 -5.91 18.52
C VAL A 114 21.22 -6.36 19.96
N ARG A 115 20.27 -7.27 20.16
CA ARG A 115 20.13 -7.96 21.44
C ARG A 115 21.33 -8.89 21.65
N ILE A 116 22.04 -8.73 22.77
CA ILE A 116 23.05 -9.71 23.20
C ILE A 116 22.33 -11.02 23.58
N PRO A 117 22.74 -12.18 23.02
CA PRO A 117 22.17 -13.47 23.41
C PRO A 117 22.36 -13.72 24.91
N PRO A 118 21.35 -14.26 25.61
CA PRO A 118 21.52 -14.64 27.01
C PRO A 118 22.69 -15.64 27.16
N GLY A 119 23.70 -15.29 27.95
CA GLY A 119 24.85 -16.15 28.24
C GLY A 119 26.13 -15.88 27.43
N ALA A 120 26.14 -14.90 26.52
CA ALA A 120 27.38 -14.43 25.90
C ALA A 120 28.18 -13.58 26.90
N ILE A 121 29.33 -14.10 27.36
CA ILE A 121 30.32 -13.38 28.15
C ILE A 121 31.46 -13.04 27.17
N PHE A 122 31.76 -11.76 26.99
CA PHE A 122 32.89 -11.29 26.17
C PHE A 122 34.18 -11.26 27.00
#